data_AF-A0A2S9FGU6-F1
#
_entry.id   AF-A0A2S9FGU6-F1
#
_cell.length_a   1.000
_cell.length_b   1.000
_cell.length_c   1.000
_cell.angle_alpha   90.00
_cell.angle_beta   90.00
_cell.angle_gamma   90.00
#
_symmetry.space_group_name_H-M   'P 1'
#
loop_
_entity.id
_entity.type
_entity.pdbx_description
1 polymer ?
#
loop_
_entity_poly.entity_id
_entity_poly.type
_entity_poly.pdbx_seq_one_letter_code
_entity_poly.pdbx_strand_id
1 'polypeptide(L)'
;MKISLFYEFPLPRPWSEDDEHQLFQHGLDEVELADKAGFSTVWLTEHHFLEEYCHSTAPEMFLAAASQRTKNIRLGFGVMHLPPPINHPA
;
A
#
# COMPACT_ATOMS: atom_id res chain seq x y z
N MET A 1 -8.47 12.45 18.58
CA MET A 1 -7.14 11.95 18.15
C MET A 1 -7.32 11.19 16.85
N LYS A 2 -6.39 11.29 15.89
CA LYS A 2 -6.44 10.55 14.61
C LYS A 2 -5.33 9.49 14.61
N ILE A 3 -5.68 8.25 14.31
CA ILE A 3 -4.75 7.11 14.21
C ILE A 3 -4.76 6.63 12.76
N SER A 4 -3.58 6.43 12.20
CA SER A 4 -3.39 6.00 10.80
C SER A 4 -2.58 4.71 10.73
N LEU A 5 -2.65 4.03 9.59
CA LEU A 5 -1.84 2.87 9.27
C LEU A 5 -0.78 3.24 8.22
N PHE A 6 0.33 2.52 8.26
CA PHE A 6 1.44 2.66 7.32
C PHE A 6 1.82 1.27 6.81
N TYR A 7 1.96 1.11 5.50
CA TYR A 7 2.25 -0.17 4.86
C TYR A 7 3.56 -0.11 4.09
N GLU A 8 4.30 -1.21 4.14
CA GLU A 8 5.49 -1.46 3.32
C GLU A 8 5.37 -2.77 2.52
N PHE A 9 4.45 -3.67 2.87
CA PHE A 9 4.36 -5.02 2.28
C PHE A 9 5.68 -5.81 2.37
N PRO A 10 6.16 -6.11 3.59
CA PRO A 10 7.31 -7.01 3.77
C PRO A 10 6.93 -8.46 3.43
N LEU A 11 7.81 -9.16 2.72
CA LEU A 11 7.65 -10.57 2.34
C LEU A 11 8.96 -11.35 2.51
N PRO A 12 9.23 -11.92 3.70
CA PRO A 12 10.45 -12.69 3.92
C PRO A 12 10.46 -14.02 3.16
N ARG A 13 11.66 -14.51 2.82
CA ARG A 13 11.89 -15.78 2.14
C ARG A 13 11.65 -16.99 3.07
N PRO A 14 11.37 -18.19 2.51
CA PRO A 14 11.25 -18.51 1.08
C PRO A 14 9.90 -18.08 0.48
N TRP A 15 9.90 -17.75 -0.81
CA TRP A 15 8.68 -17.36 -1.54
C TRP A 15 8.08 -18.52 -2.33
N SER A 16 6.75 -18.49 -2.42
CA SER A 16 5.91 -19.27 -3.30
C SER A 16 5.32 -18.38 -4.39
N GLU A 17 4.80 -18.98 -5.46
CA GLU A 17 4.28 -18.27 -6.63
C GLU A 17 3.16 -17.25 -6.29
N ASP A 18 2.34 -17.53 -5.28
CA ASP A 18 1.18 -16.71 -4.91
C ASP A 18 1.42 -15.73 -3.74
N ASP A 19 2.61 -15.73 -3.12
CA ASP A 19 2.81 -15.03 -1.85
C ASP A 19 2.61 -13.51 -1.95
N GLU A 20 3.13 -12.88 -3.01
CA GLU A 20 2.91 -11.44 -3.26
C GLU A 20 1.42 -11.14 -3.53
N HIS A 21 0.74 -12.02 -4.26
CA HIS A 21 -0.68 -11.85 -4.54
C HIS A 21 -1.50 -11.88 -3.24
N GLN A 22 -1.24 -12.87 -2.38
CA GLN A 22 -1.90 -12.99 -1.08
C GLN A 22 -1.58 -11.80 -0.17
N LEU A 23 -0.33 -11.33 -0.15
CA LEU A 23 0.08 -10.15 0.61
C LEU A 23 -0.76 -8.92 0.25
N PHE A 24 -0.96 -8.66 -1.06
CA PHE A 24 -1.81 -7.55 -1.49
C PHE A 24 -3.30 -7.78 -1.19
N GLN A 25 -3.82 -9.00 -1.33
CA GLN A 25 -5.22 -9.28 -0.95
C GLN A 25 -5.45 -9.06 0.54
N HIS A 26 -4.57 -9.58 1.41
CA HIS A 26 -4.64 -9.34 2.85
C HIS A 26 -4.54 -7.85 3.17
N GLY A 27 -3.62 -7.12 2.54
CA GLY A 27 -3.53 -5.68 2.69
C GLY A 27 -4.83 -4.95 2.34
N LEU A 28 -5.51 -5.35 1.26
CA LEU A 28 -6.81 -4.75 0.88
C LEU A 28 -7.90 -5.06 1.92
N ASP A 29 -7.94 -6.28 2.43
CA ASP A 29 -8.88 -6.69 3.47
C ASP A 29 -8.62 -5.93 4.78
N GLU A 30 -7.35 -5.75 5.18
CA GLU A 30 -6.96 -4.95 6.34
C GLU A 30 -7.36 -3.49 6.20
N VAL A 31 -7.16 -2.89 5.02
CA VAL A 31 -7.56 -1.50 4.74
C VAL A 31 -9.08 -1.34 4.78
N GLU A 32 -9.84 -2.30 4.26
CA GLU A 32 -11.30 -2.30 4.37
C GLU A 32 -11.78 -2.42 5.82
N LEU A 33 -11.14 -3.27 6.63
CA LEU A 33 -11.44 -3.39 8.05
C LEU A 33 -11.05 -2.12 8.82
N ALA A 34 -9.93 -1.50 8.48
CA ALA A 34 -9.47 -0.25 9.09
C ALA A 34 -10.44 0.91 8.82
N ASP A 35 -11.01 0.98 7.61
CA ASP A 35 -12.07 1.92 7.27
C ASP A 35 -13.30 1.74 8.18
N LYS A 36 -13.77 0.50 8.34
CA LYS A 36 -14.90 0.15 9.21
C LYS A 36 -14.61 0.43 10.69
N ALA A 37 -13.35 0.28 11.10
CA ALA A 37 -12.88 0.52 12.47
C ALA A 37 -12.62 2.01 12.78
N GLY A 38 -12.70 2.91 11.78
CA GLY A 38 -12.56 4.35 11.98
C GLY A 38 -11.12 4.86 12.01
N PHE A 39 -10.16 4.15 11.40
CA PHE A 39 -8.82 4.69 11.17
C PHE A 39 -8.89 5.90 10.21
N SER A 40 -7.98 6.86 10.39
CA SER A 40 -8.08 8.13 9.66
C SER A 40 -7.50 8.06 8.25
N THR A 41 -6.37 7.37 8.08
CA THR A 41 -5.63 7.34 6.83
C THR A 41 -4.84 6.03 6.72
N VAL A 42 -4.70 5.52 5.50
CA VAL A 42 -3.69 4.55 5.10
C VAL A 42 -2.63 5.27 4.27
N TRP A 43 -1.38 5.11 4.69
CA TRP A 43 -0.21 5.62 3.99
C TRP A 43 0.57 4.47 3.38
N LEU A 44 0.90 4.58 2.09
CA LEU A 44 1.68 3.59 1.38
C LEU A 44 2.93 4.22 0.77
N THR A 45 4.09 3.58 0.98
CA THR A 45 5.39 4.06 0.50
C THR A 45 5.71 3.53 -0.90
N GLU A 46 6.61 4.20 -1.60
CA GLU A 46 7.18 3.75 -2.87
C GLU A 46 8.60 3.25 -2.64
N HIS A 47 8.89 2.00 -3.01
CA HIS A 47 10.23 1.43 -3.01
C HIS A 47 10.43 0.55 -4.25
N HIS A 48 11.67 0.50 -4.72
CA HIS A 48 12.05 -0.24 -5.92
C HIS A 48 13.21 -1.19 -5.64
N PHE A 49 13.17 -2.37 -6.26
CA PHE A 49 14.25 -3.36 -6.28
C PHE A 49 14.66 -3.95 -4.92
N LEU A 50 13.76 -3.91 -3.92
CA LEU A 50 13.94 -4.61 -2.64
C LEU A 50 13.31 -6.00 -2.71
N GLU A 51 13.94 -6.97 -2.05
CA GLU A 51 13.52 -8.38 -2.14
C GLU A 51 12.56 -8.79 -1.02
N GLU A 52 12.80 -8.44 0.24
CA GLU A 52 11.97 -8.89 1.38
C GLU A 52 11.33 -7.74 2.16
N TYR A 53 11.90 -6.54 2.07
CA TYR A 53 11.53 -5.42 2.95
C TYR A 53 10.23 -4.73 2.53
N CYS A 54 10.07 -4.48 1.23
CA CYS A 54 8.97 -3.66 0.75
C CYS A 54 8.64 -3.95 -0.71
N HIS A 55 7.41 -4.40 -0.95
CA HIS A 55 6.86 -4.73 -2.26
C HIS A 55 5.82 -3.67 -2.64
N SER A 56 6.28 -2.45 -2.88
CA SER A 56 5.40 -1.31 -3.19
C SER A 56 6.03 -0.37 -4.22
N THR A 57 6.17 -0.83 -5.46
CA THR A 57 6.77 -0.05 -6.57
C THR A 57 5.79 0.92 -7.22
N ALA A 58 4.49 0.62 -7.16
CA ALA A 58 3.39 1.40 -7.73
C ALA A 58 2.28 1.58 -6.67
N PRO A 59 2.52 2.35 -5.59
CA PRO A 59 1.57 2.48 -4.48
C PRO A 59 0.20 2.99 -4.93
N GLU A 60 0.14 3.79 -5.99
CA GLU A 60 -1.09 4.31 -6.59
C GLU A 60 -2.03 3.21 -7.06
N MET A 61 -1.49 2.08 -7.54
CA MET A 61 -2.30 0.97 -8.01
C MET A 61 -2.98 0.24 -6.84
N PHE A 62 -2.27 0.00 -5.74
CA PHE A 62 -2.86 -0.56 -4.53
C PHE A 62 -3.88 0.41 -3.93
N LEU A 63 -3.56 1.70 -3.82
CA LEU A 63 -4.48 2.71 -3.29
C LEU A 63 -5.72 2.86 -4.18
N ALA A 64 -5.60 2.75 -5.51
CA ALA A 64 -6.73 2.72 -6.42
C ALA A 64 -7.65 1.52 -6.15
N ALA A 65 -7.09 0.32 -5.93
CA ALA A 65 -7.88 -0.85 -5.54
C ALA A 65 -8.56 -0.67 -4.17
N ALA A 66 -7.84 -0.14 -3.18
CA ALA A 66 -8.39 0.15 -1.86
C ALA A 66 -9.55 1.15 -1.92
N SER A 67 -9.50 2.14 -2.83
CA SER A 67 -10.58 3.12 -3.03
C SER A 67 -11.93 2.50 -3.41
N GLN A 68 -11.92 1.30 -4.01
CA GLN A 68 -13.15 0.59 -4.36
C GLN A 68 -13.78 -0.12 -3.15
N ARG A 69 -12.98 -0.43 -2.12
CA ARG A 69 -13.40 -1.19 -0.94
C ARG A 69 -13.74 -0.31 0.26
N THR A 70 -13.27 0.94 0.28
CA THR A 70 -13.44 1.86 1.43
C THR A 70 -14.38 3.03 1.16
N LYS A 71 -14.84 3.69 2.22
CA LYS A 71 -15.76 4.84 2.17
C LYS A 71 -15.26 6.07 2.92
N ASN A 72 -14.58 5.92 4.05
CA ASN A 72 -14.27 7.04 4.96
C ASN A 72 -12.76 7.27 5.14
N ILE A 73 -11.97 6.20 5.20
CA ILE A 73 -10.52 6.26 5.40
C ILE A 73 -9.86 6.99 4.24
N ARG A 74 -8.92 7.87 4.56
CA ARG A 74 -8.14 8.57 3.53
C ARG A 74 -7.06 7.63 2.98
N LEU A 75 -6.75 7.78 1.70
CA LEU A 75 -5.72 7.03 1.00
C LEU A 75 -4.62 8.00 0.58
N GLY A 76 -3.36 7.72 0.91
CA GLY A 76 -2.26 8.66 0.66
C GLY A 76 -0.90 7.99 0.48
N PHE A 77 -0.01 8.72 -0.19
CA PHE A 77 1.39 8.34 -0.36
C PHE A 77 2.23 8.77 0.84
N GLY A 78 3.05 7.85 1.34
CA GLY A 78 4.01 8.11 2.41
C GLY A 78 5.32 7.38 2.16
N VAL A 79 6.01 7.55 1.03
CA VAL A 79 5.95 8.66 0.05
C VAL A 79 5.88 8.16 -1.39
N MET A 80 5.73 9.07 -2.36
CA MET A 80 5.91 8.80 -3.81
C MET A 80 7.16 9.55 -4.31
N HIS A 81 7.92 8.95 -5.21
CA HIS A 81 9.09 9.55 -5.83
C HIS A 81 8.69 10.54 -6.93
N LEU A 82 8.84 11.85 -6.68
CA LEU A 82 8.49 12.91 -7.64
C LEU A 82 9.48 13.19 -8.80
N PRO A 83 10.74 12.71 -8.84
CA PRO A 83 11.62 12.99 -9.97
C PRO A 83 11.06 12.48 -11.32
N PRO A 84 11.05 13.31 -12.39
CA PRO A 84 10.54 12.91 -13.70
C PRO A 84 11.14 11.64 -14.32
N PRO A 85 12.42 11.29 -14.08
CA PRO A 85 12.97 10.01 -14.54
C PRO A 85 12.38 8.77 -13.85
N ILE A 86 11.67 8.93 -12.73
CA ILE A 86 11.02 7.85 -11.98
C ILE A 86 9.52 7.86 -12.28
N ASN A 87 8.85 8.99 -11.98
CA ASN A 87 7.43 9.18 -12.23
C ASN A 87 7.20 10.38 -13.15
N HIS A 88 6.57 10.15 -14.30
CA HIS A 88 6.25 11.22 -15.24
C HIS A 88 5.21 12.18 -14.64
N PRO A 89 5.40 13.51 -14.71
CA PRO A 89 4.50 14.46 -14.06
C PRO A 89 3.13 14.63 -14.75
N ALA A 90 3.00 14.28 -16.05
CA ALA A 90 1.74 14.26 -16.82
C ALA A 90 1.87 13.49 -18.15
#